data_AF-A0A956K657-F1
#
_entry.id   AF-A0A956K657-F1
#
_cell.length_a   1.000
_cell.length_b   1.000
_cell.length_c   1.000
_cell.angle_alpha   90.00
_cell.angle_beta   90.00
_cell.angle_gamma   90.00
#
_symmetry.space_group_name_H-M   'P 1'
#
loop_
_entity.id
_entity.type
_entity.pdbx_description
1 polymer ?
#
loop_
_entity_poly.entity_id
_entity_poly.type
_entity_poly.pdbx_seq_one_letter_code
_entity_poly.pdbx_strand_id
1 'polypeptide(L)'
;MPFCERACPYCDFDFRVGRRPGIDGAIEAWFAGLDTELARRPELSAAPPDFDTVYLGGGTPSALGSSGLARLLDWIEDRLGLRLATQAEVTVELNPEHLDDELLGVLRDRGVGRVSLGVQSLDP
;
A
#
# COMPACT_ATOMS: atom_id res chain seq x y z
N MET A 1 4.87 3.12 -1.14
CA MET A 1 4.32 4.08 -0.16
C MET A 1 5.36 4.37 0.91
N PRO A 2 5.46 5.58 1.49
CA PRO A 2 6.61 5.93 2.32
C PRO A 2 6.35 5.90 3.84
N PHE A 3 5.25 5.39 4.36
CA PHE A 3 4.94 5.55 5.80
C PHE A 3 5.39 4.36 6.65
N CYS A 4 6.03 4.66 7.77
CA CYS A 4 6.41 3.71 8.82
C CYS A 4 5.97 4.23 10.19
N GLU A 5 5.64 3.33 11.11
CA GLU A 5 5.34 3.71 12.50
C GLU A 5 6.60 4.14 13.26
N ARG A 6 7.74 3.52 12.95
CA ARG A 6 9.04 3.79 13.58
C ARG A 6 10.17 3.69 12.58
N ALA A 7 11.26 4.41 12.86
CA ALA A 7 12.50 4.26 12.10
C ALA A 7 13.24 3.04 12.63
N CYS A 8 13.43 2.03 11.78
CA CYS A 8 14.32 0.92 12.08
C CYS A 8 15.77 1.35 11.82
N PRO A 9 16.72 1.13 12.75
CA PRO A 9 18.09 1.64 12.62
C PRO A 9 18.89 1.00 11.47
N TYR A 10 18.41 -0.13 10.95
CA TYR A 10 19.00 -0.87 9.84
C TYR A 10 18.28 -0.63 8.50
N CYS A 11 17.18 0.14 8.47
CA CYS A 11 16.38 0.31 7.27
C CYS A 11 16.98 1.40 6.36
N ASP A 12 17.28 1.03 5.12
CA ASP A 12 17.82 1.93 4.08
C ASP A 12 16.78 2.25 2.98
N PHE A 13 15.49 1.93 3.22
CA PHE A 13 14.41 2.30 2.33
C PHE A 13 14.01 3.78 2.49
N ASP A 14 13.38 4.36 1.47
CA ASP A 14 12.76 5.68 1.59
C ASP A 14 11.48 5.57 2.43
N PHE A 15 11.54 6.11 3.66
CA PHE A 15 10.41 6.13 4.57
C PHE A 15 10.28 7.44 5.35
N ARG A 16 9.10 7.64 5.92
CA ARG A 16 8.71 8.74 6.79
C ARG A 16 8.02 8.18 8.01
N VAL A 17 8.41 8.68 9.18
CA VAL A 17 7.89 8.26 10.47
C VAL A 17 6.95 9.31 11.04
N GLY A 18 5.81 8.89 11.60
CA GLY A 18 4.88 9.73 12.36
C GLY A 18 4.04 8.89 13.33
N ARG A 19 3.84 9.36 14.57
CA ARG A 19 3.03 8.68 15.60
C ARG A 19 1.52 8.93 15.29
N ARG A 20 0.71 7.91 15.03
CA ARG A 20 -0.72 8.04 14.58
C ARG A 20 -1.64 8.65 15.67
N PRO A 21 -2.81 9.28 15.36
CA PRO A 21 -3.65 9.24 14.14
C PRO A 21 -3.53 10.48 13.25
N GLY A 22 -3.57 10.27 11.92
CA GLY A 22 -3.39 11.33 10.92
C GLY A 22 -1.94 11.79 10.91
N ILE A 23 -1.12 11.21 10.03
CA ILE A 23 0.10 11.88 9.60
C ILE A 23 -0.37 13.25 9.06
N ASP A 24 -0.17 14.35 9.78
CA ASP A 24 -0.81 15.70 9.66
C ASP A 24 -1.19 16.14 8.22
N GLY A 25 -2.24 15.53 7.64
CA GLY A 25 -2.56 15.67 6.22
C GLY A 25 -1.59 15.02 5.23
N ALA A 26 -0.50 14.36 5.65
CA ALA A 26 0.48 13.77 4.72
C ALA A 26 -0.02 12.52 4.00
N ILE A 27 -0.89 11.70 4.61
CA ILE A 27 -1.56 10.60 3.88
C ILE A 27 -2.45 11.19 2.78
N GLU A 28 -3.21 12.23 3.11
CA GLU A 28 -4.06 12.91 2.13
C GLU A 28 -3.23 13.59 1.04
N ALA A 29 -2.13 14.27 1.41
CA ALA A 29 -1.20 14.86 0.46
C ALA A 29 -0.52 13.80 -0.41
N TRP A 30 -0.29 12.61 0.13
CA TRP A 30 0.24 11.49 -0.65
C TRP A 30 -0.77 10.98 -1.67
N PHE A 31 -2.04 10.77 -1.28
CA PHE A 31 -3.10 10.43 -2.24
C PHE A 31 -3.29 11.52 -3.31
N ALA A 32 -3.29 12.80 -2.92
CA ALA A 32 -3.34 13.91 -3.88
C ALA A 32 -2.10 13.93 -4.80
N GLY A 33 -0.95 13.53 -4.29
CA GLY A 33 0.28 13.32 -5.06
C GLY A 33 0.14 12.19 -6.07
N LEU A 34 -0.50 11.07 -5.71
CA LEU A 34 -0.80 9.97 -6.64
C LEU A 34 -1.70 10.45 -7.79
N ASP A 35 -2.77 11.19 -7.48
CA ASP A 35 -3.64 11.77 -8.51
C ASP A 35 -2.87 12.74 -9.42
N THR A 36 -1.97 13.56 -8.85
CA THR A 36 -1.12 14.48 -9.62
C THR A 36 -0.16 13.73 -10.54
N GLU A 37 0.45 12.65 -10.06
CA GLU A 37 1.37 11.83 -10.85
C GLU A 37 0.63 11.14 -12.01
N LEU A 38 -0.56 10.58 -11.74
CA LEU A 38 -1.37 9.97 -12.77
C LEU A 38 -1.85 10.99 -13.81
N ALA A 39 -2.20 12.22 -13.40
CA ALA A 39 -2.57 13.28 -14.33
C ALA A 39 -1.44 13.68 -15.29
N ARG A 40 -0.17 13.45 -14.91
CA ARG A 40 1.00 13.63 -15.77
C ARG A 40 1.25 12.45 -16.71
N ARG A 41 0.52 11.35 -16.51
CA ARG A 41 0.64 10.08 -17.23
C ARG A 41 -0.72 9.65 -17.78
N PRO A 42 -1.41 10.50 -18.57
CA PRO A 42 -2.77 10.23 -19.05
C PRO A 42 -2.87 8.95 -19.91
N GLU A 43 -1.76 8.46 -20.46
CA GLU A 43 -1.71 7.18 -21.17
C GLU A 43 -2.07 5.99 -20.27
N LEU A 44 -1.74 6.05 -18.98
CA LEU A 44 -2.04 4.96 -18.04
C LEU A 44 -3.52 4.84 -17.71
N SER A 45 -4.28 5.93 -17.83
CA SER A 45 -5.73 5.94 -17.59
C SER A 45 -6.53 5.80 -18.89
N ALA A 46 -6.04 6.32 -20.01
CA ALA A 46 -6.71 6.24 -21.31
C ALA A 46 -6.62 4.84 -21.94
N ALA A 47 -5.51 4.15 -21.73
CA ALA A 47 -5.30 2.77 -22.18
C ALA A 47 -4.51 2.02 -21.10
N PRO A 48 -5.21 1.52 -20.05
CA PRO A 48 -4.58 0.75 -18.99
C PRO A 48 -3.67 -0.34 -19.55
N PRO A 49 -2.38 -0.37 -19.16
CA PRO A 49 -1.51 -1.47 -19.52
C PRO A 49 -2.07 -2.79 -18.98
N ASP A 50 -1.78 -3.88 -19.70
CA ASP A 50 -1.94 -5.19 -19.11
C ASP A 50 -0.83 -5.40 -18.09
N PHE A 51 -1.19 -5.86 -16.89
CA PHE A 51 -0.26 -6.07 -15.78
C PHE A 51 -0.49 -7.44 -15.18
N ASP A 52 0.57 -8.23 -15.10
CA ASP A 52 0.53 -9.55 -14.47
C ASP A 52 0.62 -9.47 -12.93
N THR A 53 1.19 -8.39 -12.39
CA THR A 53 1.50 -8.27 -10.97
C THR A 53 1.33 -6.85 -10.43
N VAL A 54 0.81 -6.73 -9.22
CA VAL A 54 0.78 -5.48 -8.43
C VAL A 54 1.52 -5.71 -7.12
N TYR A 55 2.54 -4.88 -6.86
CA TYR A 55 3.32 -4.93 -5.63
C TYR A 55 3.17 -3.63 -4.84
N LEU A 56 2.63 -3.74 -3.62
CA LEU A 56 2.54 -2.64 -2.68
C LEU A 56 3.63 -2.78 -1.62
N GLY A 57 4.60 -1.86 -1.63
CA GLY A 57 5.69 -1.84 -0.66
C GLY A 57 6.30 -0.46 -0.41
N GLY A 58 7.44 -0.41 0.27
CA GLY A 58 8.22 0.80 0.54
C GLY A 58 8.55 0.95 2.03
N GLY A 59 7.91 1.91 2.71
CA GLY A 59 7.88 1.96 4.16
C GLY A 59 7.11 0.75 4.70
N THR A 60 5.79 0.87 4.85
CA THR A 60 4.93 -0.28 5.11
C THR A 60 3.47 0.01 4.70
N PRO A 61 2.90 -0.71 3.71
CA PRO A 61 1.48 -0.66 3.33
C PRO A 61 0.49 -0.76 4.49
N SER A 62 0.73 -1.68 5.43
CA SER A 62 -0.13 -1.81 6.63
C SER A 62 -0.10 -0.58 7.56
N ALA A 63 0.84 0.36 7.37
CA ALA A 63 0.86 1.63 8.07
C ALA A 63 -0.29 2.56 7.65
N LEU A 64 -1.12 2.17 6.67
CA LEU A 64 -2.40 2.80 6.36
C LEU A 64 -3.54 2.37 7.28
N GLY A 65 -3.42 1.21 7.94
CA GLY A 65 -4.57 0.52 8.54
C GLY A 65 -5.54 -0.01 7.48
N SER A 66 -6.60 -0.68 7.93
CA SER A 66 -7.63 -1.30 7.09
C SER A 66 -8.25 -0.31 6.09
N SER A 67 -8.75 0.84 6.57
CA SER A 67 -9.47 1.83 5.76
C SER A 67 -8.58 2.51 4.72
N GLY A 68 -7.37 2.90 5.10
CA GLY A 68 -6.43 3.51 4.16
C GLY A 68 -5.94 2.53 3.12
N LEU A 69 -5.73 1.26 3.48
CA LEU A 69 -5.33 0.22 2.54
C LEU A 69 -6.46 -0.13 1.57
N ALA A 70 -7.70 -0.23 2.06
CA ALA A 70 -8.88 -0.38 1.20
C ALA A 70 -8.99 0.78 0.20
N ARG A 71 -8.83 2.03 0.66
CA ARG A 71 -8.81 3.22 -0.21
C ARG A 71 -7.71 3.18 -1.26
N LEU A 72 -6.52 2.68 -0.92
CA LEU A 72 -5.43 2.53 -1.89
C LEU A 72 -5.78 1.50 -2.98
N LEU A 73 -6.37 0.37 -2.60
CA LEU A 73 -6.78 -0.66 -3.53
C LEU A 73 -7.92 -0.16 -4.43
N ASP A 74 -8.91 0.55 -3.87
CA ASP A 74 -9.93 1.28 -4.65
C ASP A 74 -9.32 2.26 -5.63
N TRP A 75 -8.38 3.09 -5.17
CA TRP A 75 -7.72 4.06 -6.03
C TRP A 75 -7.04 3.38 -7.22
N ILE A 76 -6.37 2.24 -7.01
CA ILE A 76 -5.74 1.47 -8.08
C ILE A 76 -6.78 0.94 -9.08
N GLU A 77 -7.85 0.32 -8.61
CA GLU A 77 -8.91 -0.21 -9.49
C GLU A 77 -9.61 0.91 -10.28
N ASP A 78 -10.02 1.98 -9.61
CA ASP A 78 -10.78 3.08 -10.20
C ASP A 78 -9.96 3.94 -11.14
N ARG A 79 -8.70 4.22 -10.80
CA ARG A 79 -7.87 5.17 -11.55
C ARG A 79 -7.03 4.52 -12.63
N LEU A 80 -6.63 3.27 -12.43
CA LEU A 80 -5.83 2.52 -13.40
C LEU A 80 -6.67 1.48 -14.17
N GLY A 81 -7.98 1.37 -13.90
CA GLY A 81 -8.88 0.46 -14.61
C GLY A 81 -8.54 -1.01 -14.39
N LEU A 82 -7.85 -1.34 -13.31
CA LEU A 82 -7.41 -2.69 -13.00
C LEU A 82 -8.50 -3.47 -12.27
N ARG A 83 -8.50 -4.80 -12.46
CA ARG A 83 -9.30 -5.73 -11.66
C ARG A 83 -8.37 -6.59 -10.84
N LEU A 84 -8.03 -6.10 -9.65
CA LEU A 84 -6.97 -6.69 -8.82
C LEU A 84 -7.24 -8.17 -8.52
N ALA A 85 -8.48 -8.50 -8.16
CA ALA A 85 -8.86 -9.86 -7.79
C ALA A 85 -8.86 -10.88 -8.95
N THR A 86 -8.89 -10.43 -10.21
CA THR A 86 -9.05 -11.35 -11.36
C THR A 86 -7.98 -11.23 -12.43
N GLN A 87 -7.14 -10.19 -12.39
CA GLN A 87 -6.21 -9.88 -13.48
C GLN A 87 -4.73 -9.96 -13.07
N ALA A 88 -4.40 -9.81 -11.78
CA ALA A 88 -3.01 -9.70 -11.34
C ALA A 88 -2.72 -10.52 -10.08
N GLU A 89 -1.48 -11.00 -9.93
CA GLU A 89 -0.96 -11.37 -8.61
C GLU A 89 -0.76 -10.09 -7.79
N VAL A 90 -1.48 -9.95 -6.68
CA VAL A 90 -1.32 -8.81 -5.78
C VAL A 90 -0.52 -9.20 -4.55
N THR A 91 0.60 -8.52 -4.33
CA THR A 91 1.48 -8.66 -3.17
C THR A 91 1.48 -7.41 -2.31
N VAL A 92 1.35 -7.56 -0.99
CA VAL A 92 1.40 -6.44 -0.03
C VAL A 92 2.44 -6.70 1.05
N GLU A 93 3.33 -5.72 1.29
CA GLU A 93 4.23 -5.71 2.45
C GLU A 93 3.49 -5.35 3.74
N LEU A 94 3.74 -6.11 4.81
CA LEU A 94 3.08 -5.95 6.10
C LEU A 94 4.11 -5.97 7.24
N ASN A 95 3.88 -5.13 8.25
CA ASN A 95 4.53 -5.25 9.55
C ASN A 95 3.67 -6.18 10.43
N PRO A 96 4.22 -7.24 11.04
CA PRO A 96 3.49 -8.11 11.96
C PRO A 96 2.72 -7.37 13.08
N GLU A 97 3.22 -6.22 13.54
CA GLU A 97 2.58 -5.41 14.60
C GLU A 97 1.27 -4.74 14.16
N HIS A 98 1.03 -4.61 12.85
CA HIS A 98 -0.18 -3.99 12.30
C HIS A 98 -1.29 -5.00 11.97
N LEU A 99 -1.06 -6.31 12.17
CA LEU A 99 -2.01 -7.33 11.76
C LEU A 99 -3.19 -7.41 12.72
N ASP A 100 -4.38 -7.19 12.18
CA ASP A 100 -5.66 -7.46 12.84
C ASP A 100 -6.66 -8.09 11.85
N ASP A 101 -7.79 -8.58 12.37
CA ASP A 101 -8.79 -9.25 11.55
C ASP A 101 -9.39 -8.33 10.47
N GLU A 102 -9.48 -7.02 10.74
CA GLU A 102 -10.06 -6.04 9.82
C GLU A 102 -9.15 -5.82 8.61
N LEU A 103 -7.86 -5.60 8.85
CA LEU A 103 -6.85 -5.43 7.81
C LEU A 103 -6.69 -6.71 6.98
N LEU A 104 -6.67 -7.88 7.62
CA LEU A 104 -6.61 -9.17 6.93
C LEU A 104 -7.87 -9.43 6.09
N GLY A 105 -9.04 -9.00 6.57
CA GLY A 105 -10.29 -9.02 5.82
C GLY A 105 -10.20 -8.18 4.54
N VAL A 106 -9.72 -6.93 4.65
CA VAL A 106 -9.52 -6.04 3.49
C VAL A 106 -8.59 -6.67 2.45
N LEU A 107 -7.46 -7.24 2.88
CA LEU A 107 -6.51 -7.90 1.97
C LEU A 107 -7.19 -9.05 1.21
N ARG A 108 -7.91 -9.91 1.92
CA ARG A 108 -8.61 -11.06 1.33
C ARG A 108 -9.67 -10.61 0.34
N ASP A 109 -10.53 -9.69 0.74
CA ASP A 109 -11.68 -9.25 -0.07
C ASP A 109 -11.25 -8.55 -1.35
N ARG A 110 -10.04 -7.96 -1.36
CA ARG A 110 -9.44 -7.29 -2.52
C ARG A 110 -8.56 -8.19 -3.38
N GLY A 111 -8.53 -9.50 -3.10
CA GLY A 111 -7.79 -10.46 -3.90
C GLY A 111 -6.27 -10.40 -3.70
N VAL A 112 -5.80 -9.94 -2.54
CA VAL A 112 -4.38 -10.04 -2.19
C VAL A 112 -4.00 -11.51 -2.00
N GLY A 113 -3.29 -12.06 -2.99
CA GLY A 113 -2.87 -13.45 -3.02
C GLY A 113 -1.56 -13.72 -2.28
N ARG A 114 -0.77 -12.69 -2.01
CA ARG A 114 0.56 -12.82 -1.38
C ARG A 114 0.86 -11.69 -0.40
N VAL A 115 1.53 -12.02 0.70
CA VAL A 115 2.02 -11.04 1.67
C VAL A 115 3.52 -11.20 1.86
N SER A 116 4.20 -10.08 2.09
CA SER A 116 5.62 -10.04 2.49
C SER A 116 5.71 -9.50 3.90
N LEU A 117 6.13 -10.32 4.87
CA LEU A 117 6.15 -9.97 6.29
C LEU A 117 7.57 -9.62 6.76
N GLY A 118 7.75 -8.39 7.25
CA GLY A 118 9.02 -7.91 7.77
C GLY A 118 9.29 -8.35 9.22
N VAL A 119 9.56 -9.63 9.45
CA VAL A 119 9.81 -10.20 10.81
C VAL A 119 11.18 -9.82 11.39
N GLN A 120 12.19 -9.66 10.54
CA GLN A 120 13.58 -9.30 10.90
C GLN A 120 14.30 -10.38 11.71
N SER A 121 13.86 -10.64 12.95
CA SER A 121 14.39 -11.66 13.87
C SER A 121 13.26 -12.21 14.72
N LEU A 122 13.34 -13.51 15.06
CA LEU A 122 12.49 -14.16 16.07
C LEU A 122 13.20 -14.28 17.43
N ASP A 123 14.43 -13.78 17.53
CA ASP A 123 15.21 -13.71 18.76
C ASP A 123 14.85 -12.43 19.54
N PRO A 124 14.37 -12.53 20.80
CA PRO A 124 13.93 -11.39 21.62
C PRO A 124 15.02 -10.37 21.98
#